data_AF-A0A7J6RT80-F1
#
_entry.id   AF-A0A7J6RT80-F1
#
_cell.length_a   1.000
_cell.length_b   1.000
_cell.length_c   1.000
_cell.angle_alpha   90.00
_cell.angle_beta   90.00
_cell.angle_gamma   90.00
#
_symmetry.space_group_name_H-M   'P 1'
#
loop_
_entity.id
_entity.type
_entity.pdbx_description
1 polymer ?
#
loop_
_entity_poly.entity_id
_entity_poly.type
_entity_poly.pdbx_seq_one_letter_code
_entity_poly.pdbx_strand_id
1 'polypeptide(L)'
;MAEEKKLAVTDGPLHLSEHLYQSIPNYQLIDALPFIDPFGQEDFARVEEMIQKEIATFQPSRDYLEPLPIPECPYLDNSPFVKEAMEKIKANGGQLPKEGLSERVNPSDYSRAHLPLPSKASSVEAWEECRDRTKISIFDTEENNEYLDVATKYAVPQWIHGKLQVSAFEESLAKKRKALAKEVEDIQKRRKLDQMSHGNVLRSLHREQMEFESNNFETESAAMAMEADLRRLRQVLESKPEMKEKVPVSLMESLSEVLDGAKPTDQEGSPSTT
;
A
#
# COMPACT_ATOMS: atom_id res chain seq x y z
N MET A 1 2.96 -15.44 -27.52
CA MET A 1 1.56 -15.03 -27.65
C MET A 1 1.24 -14.15 -26.47
N ALA A 2 1.23 -12.83 -26.67
CA ALA A 2 0.94 -11.87 -25.62
C ALA A 2 -0.59 -11.76 -25.52
N GLU A 3 -1.17 -12.33 -24.46
CA GLU A 3 -2.58 -12.12 -24.16
C GLU A 3 -2.76 -10.67 -23.69
N GLU A 4 -3.48 -9.92 -24.52
CA GLU A 4 -3.93 -8.57 -24.24
C GLU A 4 -4.97 -8.63 -23.10
N LYS A 5 -4.51 -8.47 -21.84
CA LYS A 5 -5.38 -8.39 -20.66
C LYS A 5 -6.20 -7.09 -20.73
N LYS A 6 -7.42 -7.18 -21.26
CA LYS A 6 -8.36 -6.05 -21.30
C LYS A 6 -8.83 -5.68 -19.89
N LEU A 7 -8.56 -4.43 -19.51
CA LEU A 7 -9.07 -3.79 -18.31
C LEU A 7 -10.60 -3.63 -18.46
N ALA A 8 -11.39 -4.32 -17.64
CA ALA A 8 -12.82 -4.10 -17.58
C ALA A 8 -13.09 -2.78 -16.83
N VAL A 9 -13.29 -1.69 -17.57
CA VAL A 9 -13.76 -0.42 -17.02
C VAL A 9 -15.27 -0.56 -16.75
N THR A 10 -15.61 -1.02 -15.55
CA THR A 10 -16.96 -0.86 -14.98
C THR A 10 -16.95 0.34 -14.04
N ASP A 11 -18.04 1.12 -14.00
CA ASP A 11 -18.27 2.35 -13.21
C ASP A 11 -18.20 2.17 -11.67
N GLY A 12 -17.12 1.58 -11.18
CA GLY A 12 -16.75 1.42 -9.78
C GLY A 12 -15.25 1.72 -9.60
N PRO A 13 -14.73 1.78 -8.36
CA PRO A 13 -13.29 1.97 -8.14
C PRO A 13 -12.53 0.92 -8.97
N LEU A 14 -11.54 1.36 -9.76
CA LEU A 14 -10.72 0.55 -10.66
C LEU A 14 -10.36 -0.78 -9.98
N HIS A 15 -11.16 -1.80 -10.24
CA HIS A 15 -10.92 -3.12 -9.69
C HIS A 15 -9.91 -3.75 -10.63
N LEU A 16 -8.62 -3.47 -10.41
CA LEU A 16 -7.58 -4.21 -11.11
C LEU A 16 -7.88 -5.70 -10.89
N SER A 17 -7.97 -6.45 -11.99
CA SER A 17 -8.25 -7.89 -11.95
C SER A 17 -7.19 -8.66 -11.16
N GLU A 18 -6.00 -8.08 -11.02
CA GLU A 18 -4.88 -8.57 -10.24
C GLU A 18 -4.35 -7.42 -9.37
N HIS A 19 -4.05 -7.71 -8.11
CA HIS A 19 -3.43 -6.70 -7.25
C HIS A 19 -2.01 -6.41 -7.72
N LEU A 20 -1.56 -5.15 -7.65
CA LEU A 20 -0.23 -4.73 -8.12
C LEU A 20 0.91 -5.56 -7.51
N TYR A 21 0.78 -6.00 -6.27
CA TYR A 21 1.80 -6.84 -5.62
C TYR A 21 1.94 -8.23 -6.26
N GLN A 22 0.90 -8.76 -6.90
CA GLN A 22 0.94 -10.05 -7.60
C GLN A 22 1.80 -9.99 -8.87
N SER A 23 2.03 -8.79 -9.40
CA SER A 23 2.90 -8.56 -10.55
C SER A 23 4.40 -8.53 -10.18
N ILE A 24 4.74 -8.65 -8.89
CA ILE A 24 6.13 -8.71 -8.43
C ILE A 24 6.60 -10.17 -8.53
N PRO A 25 7.77 -10.44 -9.13
CA PRO A 25 8.32 -11.79 -9.15
C PRO A 25 8.51 -12.31 -7.72
N ASN A 26 8.15 -13.58 -7.48
CA ASN A 26 8.26 -14.25 -6.18
C ASN A 26 7.45 -13.61 -5.05
N TYR A 27 6.36 -12.88 -5.34
CA TYR A 27 5.50 -12.30 -4.28
C TYR A 27 4.97 -13.33 -3.27
N GLN A 28 4.84 -14.59 -3.69
CA GLN A 28 4.36 -15.70 -2.86
C GLN A 28 5.34 -16.08 -1.74
N LEU A 29 6.62 -15.72 -1.88
CA LEU A 29 7.64 -15.97 -0.85
C LEU A 29 7.66 -14.87 0.23
N ILE A 30 6.95 -13.75 0.01
CA ILE A 30 6.92 -12.65 0.96
C ILE A 30 5.94 -13.02 2.08
N ASP A 31 6.48 -13.42 3.23
CA ASP A 31 5.72 -13.64 4.46
C ASP A 31 6.20 -12.67 5.55
N ALA A 32 5.25 -12.06 6.24
CA ALA A 32 5.49 -11.18 7.38
C ALA A 32 4.29 -11.29 8.34
N LEU A 33 4.55 -11.36 9.65
CA LEU A 33 3.54 -11.63 10.66
C LEU A 33 3.36 -10.44 11.63
N PRO A 34 2.72 -9.33 11.21
CA PRO A 34 2.56 -8.12 12.03
C PRO A 34 1.99 -8.30 13.44
N PHE A 35 1.15 -9.31 13.68
CA PHE A 35 0.54 -9.53 15.00
C PHE A 35 1.41 -10.32 15.97
N ILE A 36 2.46 -10.99 15.48
CA ILE A 36 3.38 -11.81 16.30
C ILE A 36 4.73 -11.14 16.41
N ASP A 37 5.22 -10.54 15.33
CA ASP A 37 6.57 -10.01 15.25
C ASP A 37 6.68 -8.72 16.11
N PRO A 38 7.55 -8.71 17.14
CA PRO A 38 7.70 -7.58 18.04
C PRO A 38 8.65 -6.53 17.44
N PHE A 39 8.20 -5.77 16.45
CA PHE A 39 8.99 -4.67 15.90
C PHE A 39 8.85 -3.40 16.73
N GLY A 40 9.97 -2.84 17.17
CA GLY A 40 10.04 -1.54 17.82
C GLY A 40 10.22 -0.39 16.83
N GLN A 41 10.05 0.85 17.30
CA GLN A 41 10.27 2.04 16.48
C GLN A 41 11.73 2.16 15.96
N GLU A 42 12.70 1.67 16.75
CA GLU A 42 14.12 1.64 16.37
C GLU A 42 14.38 0.69 15.19
N ASP A 43 13.69 -0.46 15.14
CA ASP A 43 13.81 -1.41 14.04
C ASP A 43 13.32 -0.79 12.72
N PHE A 44 12.22 -0.05 12.76
CA PHE A 44 11.69 0.66 11.59
C PHE A 44 12.68 1.71 11.06
N ALA A 45 13.30 2.51 11.95
CA ALA A 45 14.27 3.50 11.55
C ALA A 45 15.50 2.86 10.87
N ARG A 46 16.00 1.75 11.43
CA ARG A 46 17.11 0.98 10.83
C ARG A 46 16.73 0.39 9.47
N VAL A 47 15.52 -0.17 9.34
CA VAL A 47 15.03 -0.72 8.07
C VAL A 47 14.87 0.39 7.03
N GLU A 48 14.36 1.56 7.41
CA GLU A 48 14.25 2.71 6.52
C GLU A 48 15.61 3.19 6.01
N GLU A 49 16.62 3.26 6.89
CA GLU A 49 17.98 3.59 6.48
C GLU A 49 18.55 2.57 5.48
N MET A 50 18.29 1.27 5.69
CA MET A 50 18.70 0.22 4.76
C MET A 50 17.98 0.34 3.41
N ILE A 51 16.68 0.62 3.42
CA ILE A 51 15.89 0.85 2.20
C ILE A 51 16.45 2.05 1.43
N GLN A 52 16.79 3.15 2.11
CA GLN A 52 17.36 4.33 1.47
C GLN A 52 18.72 4.04 0.83
N LYS A 53 19.58 3.26 1.49
CA LYS A 53 20.86 2.80 0.92
C LYS A 53 20.66 1.95 -0.34
N GLU A 54 19.66 1.07 -0.31
CA GLU A 54 19.31 0.25 -1.48
C GLU A 54 18.77 1.11 -2.62
N ILE A 55 17.86 2.05 -2.34
CA ILE A 55 17.33 3.01 -3.33
C ILE A 55 18.45 3.84 -3.96
N ALA A 56 19.44 4.26 -3.17
CA ALA A 56 20.58 5.04 -3.68
C ALA A 56 21.49 4.22 -4.62
N THR A 57 21.55 2.91 -4.42
CA THR A 57 22.37 1.98 -5.22
C THR A 57 21.62 1.46 -6.44
N PHE A 58 20.29 1.31 -6.31
CA PHE A 58 19.44 0.66 -7.29
C PHE A 58 19.11 1.59 -8.48
N GLN A 59 19.23 1.05 -9.70
CA GLN A 59 18.71 1.69 -10.90
C GLN A 59 17.28 1.23 -11.18
N PRO A 60 16.29 2.15 -11.25
CA PRO A 60 14.90 1.79 -11.51
C PRO A 60 14.77 1.03 -12.83
N SER A 61 14.47 -0.26 -12.77
CA SER A 61 14.27 -1.12 -13.95
C SER A 61 12.81 -1.23 -14.38
N ARG A 62 11.88 -0.82 -13.52
CA ARG A 62 10.43 -0.93 -13.73
C ARG A 62 9.75 0.39 -13.43
N ASP A 63 8.88 0.82 -14.35
CA ASP A 63 7.94 1.91 -14.10
C ASP A 63 6.67 1.34 -13.46
N TYR A 64 6.44 1.69 -12.20
CA TYR A 64 5.23 1.27 -11.47
C TYR A 64 3.99 2.07 -11.88
N LEU A 65 4.15 3.13 -12.67
CA LEU A 65 3.06 3.98 -13.17
C LEU A 65 2.55 3.55 -14.54
N GLU A 66 3.28 2.73 -15.30
CA GLU A 66 2.86 2.21 -16.61
C GLU A 66 1.45 1.55 -16.59
N PRO A 67 1.08 0.68 -15.62
CA PRO A 67 -0.23 0.05 -15.62
C PRO A 67 -1.36 0.96 -15.12
N LEU A 68 -1.04 2.16 -14.61
CA LEU A 68 -2.02 3.11 -14.10
C LEU A 68 -2.36 4.10 -15.22
N PRO A 69 -3.54 3.99 -15.87
CA PRO A 69 -3.93 4.98 -16.86
C PRO A 69 -4.01 6.35 -16.19
N ILE A 70 -3.47 7.37 -16.85
CA ILE A 70 -3.65 8.75 -16.42
C ILE A 70 -5.16 9.01 -16.39
N PRO A 71 -5.72 9.51 -15.27
CA PRO A 71 -7.16 9.73 -15.17
C PRO A 71 -7.59 10.74 -16.23
N GLU A 72 -8.35 10.27 -17.22
CA GLU A 72 -8.99 11.14 -18.19
C GLU A 72 -9.97 12.04 -17.43
N CYS A 73 -9.84 13.35 -17.63
CA CYS A 73 -10.71 14.32 -17.03
C CYS A 73 -11.58 14.94 -18.14
N PRO A 74 -12.67 14.28 -18.59
CA PRO A 74 -13.44 14.70 -19.77
C PRO A 74 -13.85 16.17 -19.76
N TYR A 75 -14.13 16.72 -18.56
CA TYR A 75 -14.52 18.11 -18.38
C TYR A 75 -13.35 19.10 -18.45
N LEU A 76 -12.15 18.70 -18.00
CA LEU A 76 -10.96 19.55 -18.05
C LEU A 76 -10.26 19.44 -19.41
N ASP A 77 -10.19 18.23 -19.96
CA ASP A 77 -9.44 17.91 -21.18
C ASP A 77 -10.18 18.33 -22.46
N ASN A 78 -11.52 18.41 -22.42
CA ASN A 78 -12.32 18.85 -23.57
C ASN A 78 -12.84 20.28 -23.45
N SER A 79 -12.69 20.93 -22.28
CA SER A 79 -13.15 22.31 -22.13
C SER A 79 -12.25 23.28 -22.91
N PRO A 80 -12.80 24.01 -23.91
CA PRO A 80 -12.03 24.99 -24.67
C PRO A 80 -11.48 26.10 -23.76
N PHE A 81 -12.20 26.40 -22.66
CA PHE A 81 -11.80 27.38 -21.65
C PHE A 81 -10.51 26.98 -20.91
N VAL A 82 -10.39 25.70 -20.52
CA VAL A 82 -9.21 25.21 -19.79
C VAL A 82 -7.98 25.20 -20.70
N LYS A 83 -8.15 24.81 -21.97
CA LYS A 83 -7.06 24.85 -22.96
C LYS A 83 -6.55 26.27 -23.19
N GLU A 84 -7.47 27.21 -23.42
CA GLU A 84 -7.14 28.62 -23.63
C GLU A 84 -6.48 29.24 -22.38
N ALA A 85 -6.99 28.93 -21.19
CA ALA A 85 -6.39 29.39 -19.93
C ALA A 85 -4.98 28.81 -19.74
N MET A 86 -4.77 27.53 -20.05
CA MET A 86 -3.48 26.87 -19.91
C MET A 86 -2.46 27.36 -20.93
N GLU A 87 -2.88 27.69 -22.16
CA GLU A 87 -2.05 28.38 -23.15
C GLU A 87 -1.67 29.79 -22.71
N LYS A 88 -2.61 30.56 -22.13
CA LYS A 88 -2.32 31.88 -21.55
C LYS A 88 -1.35 31.81 -20.37
N ILE A 89 -1.47 30.79 -19.50
CA ILE A 89 -0.53 30.54 -18.40
C ILE A 89 0.85 30.20 -18.94
N LYS A 90 0.94 29.35 -19.99
CA LYS A 90 2.20 29.03 -20.67
C LYS A 90 2.84 30.27 -21.31
N ALA A 91 2.03 31.11 -21.97
CA ALA A 91 2.49 32.37 -22.56
C ALA A 91 2.96 33.39 -21.51
N ASN A 92 2.34 33.40 -20.32
CA ASN A 92 2.69 34.26 -19.19
C ASN A 92 3.75 33.65 -18.24
N GLY A 93 4.55 32.67 -18.71
CA GLY A 93 5.65 32.11 -17.92
C GLY A 93 5.22 31.34 -16.66
N GLY A 94 4.02 30.77 -16.65
CA GLY A 94 3.48 29.99 -15.53
C GLY A 94 2.70 30.80 -14.50
N GLN A 95 2.47 32.11 -14.72
CA GLN A 95 1.68 32.93 -13.81
C GLN A 95 0.20 32.96 -14.20
N LEU A 96 -0.68 32.74 -13.23
CA LEU A 96 -2.12 32.87 -13.40
C LEU A 96 -2.47 34.34 -13.73
N PRO A 97 -3.33 34.62 -14.72
CA PRO A 97 -3.83 35.97 -14.96
C PRO A 97 -4.48 36.52 -13.68
N LYS A 98 -4.03 37.70 -13.23
CA LYS A 98 -4.54 38.35 -12.01
C LYS A 98 -6.00 38.81 -12.12
N GLU A 99 -6.51 38.94 -13.35
CA GLU A 99 -7.94 39.13 -13.64
C GLU A 99 -8.69 37.79 -13.53
N GLY A 100 -8.69 37.22 -12.33
CA GLY A 100 -9.47 36.03 -12.04
C GLY A 100 -10.95 36.36 -12.08
N LEU A 101 -11.73 35.39 -12.58
CA LEU A 101 -13.19 35.26 -12.66
C LEU A 101 -14.04 35.97 -11.56
N SER A 102 -13.46 36.23 -10.38
CA SER A 102 -14.08 36.88 -9.23
C SER A 102 -14.41 38.36 -9.43
N GLU A 103 -13.73 39.09 -10.33
CA GLU A 103 -14.05 40.51 -10.57
C GLU A 103 -15.17 40.71 -11.59
N ARG A 104 -15.51 39.70 -12.40
CA ARG A 104 -16.48 39.86 -13.51
C ARG A 104 -17.94 39.69 -13.10
N VAL A 105 -18.20 39.25 -11.87
CA VAL A 105 -19.57 39.08 -11.35
C VAL A 105 -19.59 39.56 -9.91
N ASN A 106 -19.53 40.88 -9.72
CA ASN A 106 -19.94 41.46 -8.45
C ASN A 106 -21.48 41.52 -8.46
N PRO A 107 -22.20 40.81 -7.57
CA PRO A 107 -23.66 40.93 -7.47
C PRO A 107 -24.12 42.37 -7.13
N SER A 108 -23.20 43.21 -6.64
CA SER A 108 -23.42 44.65 -6.45
C SER A 108 -23.55 45.43 -7.76
N ASP A 109 -23.06 44.91 -8.89
CA ASP A 109 -23.16 45.59 -10.18
C ASP A 109 -24.56 45.41 -10.81
N TYR A 110 -25.29 44.38 -10.37
CA TYR A 110 -26.72 44.21 -10.64
C TYR A 110 -27.60 45.02 -9.68
N SER A 111 -27.01 45.69 -8.68
CA SER A 111 -27.79 46.33 -7.62
C SER A 111 -28.21 47.75 -7.99
N ARG A 112 -29.43 47.84 -8.52
CA ARG A 112 -30.32 49.01 -8.54
C ARG A 112 -29.87 50.15 -9.47
N ALA A 113 -30.83 50.68 -10.22
CA ALA A 113 -30.64 51.95 -10.89
C ALA A 113 -30.26 53.03 -9.87
N HIS A 114 -29.02 53.51 -9.93
CA HIS A 114 -28.58 54.67 -9.19
C HIS A 114 -28.97 55.92 -9.99
N LEU A 115 -29.50 56.95 -9.32
CA LEU A 115 -29.64 58.26 -9.96
C LEU A 115 -28.29 58.70 -10.51
N PRO A 116 -28.26 59.41 -11.66
CA PRO A 116 -27.01 59.95 -12.19
C PRO A 116 -26.36 60.81 -11.11
N LEU A 117 -25.05 60.64 -10.90
CA LEU A 117 -24.31 61.42 -9.91
C LEU A 117 -24.55 62.92 -10.18
N PRO A 118 -24.57 63.77 -9.13
CA PRO A 118 -24.83 65.21 -9.27
C PRO A 118 -23.98 65.89 -10.35
N SER A 119 -22.75 65.41 -10.56
CA SER A 119 -21.81 65.88 -11.58
C SER A 119 -22.21 65.58 -13.03
N LYS A 120 -23.05 64.56 -13.26
CA LYS A 120 -23.53 64.12 -14.60
C LYS A 120 -25.01 64.44 -14.84
N ALA A 121 -25.69 65.07 -13.87
CA ALA A 121 -27.12 65.36 -13.92
C ALA A 121 -27.54 66.35 -15.02
N SER A 122 -26.60 67.06 -15.66
CA SER A 122 -26.88 67.93 -16.81
C SER A 122 -26.81 67.22 -18.16
N SER A 123 -26.34 65.97 -18.21
CA SER A 123 -26.19 65.20 -19.46
C SER A 123 -27.43 64.37 -19.75
N VAL A 124 -28.01 64.52 -20.95
CA VAL A 124 -29.18 63.76 -21.41
C VAL A 124 -28.86 62.26 -21.51
N GLU A 125 -27.67 61.90 -21.99
CA GLU A 125 -27.24 60.50 -22.15
C GLU A 125 -27.20 59.76 -20.80
N ALA A 126 -26.76 60.44 -19.73
CA ALA A 126 -26.71 59.86 -18.39
C ALA A 126 -28.13 59.59 -17.82
N TRP A 127 -29.12 60.40 -18.20
CA TRP A 127 -30.51 60.18 -17.84
C TRP A 127 -31.16 59.07 -18.67
N GLU A 128 -30.78 58.89 -19.93
CA GLU A 128 -31.26 57.79 -20.77
C GLU A 128 -30.71 56.43 -20.29
N GLU A 129 -29.43 56.37 -19.96
CA GLU A 129 -28.81 55.18 -19.36
C GLU A 129 -29.46 54.86 -18.00
N CYS A 130 -29.71 55.87 -17.16
CA CYS A 130 -30.43 55.70 -15.91
C CYS A 130 -31.87 55.20 -16.13
N ARG A 131 -32.59 55.74 -17.11
CA ARG A 131 -33.94 55.32 -17.48
C ARG A 131 -33.96 53.85 -17.89
N ASP A 132 -33.04 53.45 -18.76
CA ASP A 132 -33.02 52.09 -19.29
C ASP A 132 -32.56 51.07 -18.23
N ARG A 133 -31.62 51.45 -17.35
CA ARG A 133 -31.30 50.67 -16.13
C ARG A 133 -32.48 50.58 -15.15
N THR A 134 -33.27 51.64 -15.00
CA THR A 134 -34.45 51.63 -14.13
C THR A 134 -35.53 50.70 -14.67
N LYS A 135 -35.74 50.67 -15.99
CA LYS A 135 -36.67 49.70 -16.62
C LYS A 135 -36.25 48.27 -16.31
N ILE A 136 -34.98 47.93 -16.52
CA ILE A 136 -34.45 46.60 -16.20
C ILE A 136 -34.66 46.27 -14.72
N SER A 137 -34.30 47.20 -13.83
CA SER A 137 -34.49 47.02 -12.38
C SER A 137 -35.95 46.82 -12.00
N ILE A 138 -36.92 47.44 -12.69
CA ILE A 138 -38.35 47.23 -12.43
C ILE A 138 -38.73 45.80 -12.83
N PHE A 139 -38.38 45.36 -14.03
CA PHE A 139 -38.64 43.99 -14.49
C PHE A 139 -38.03 42.96 -13.55
N ASP A 140 -36.77 43.14 -13.14
CA ASP A 140 -36.10 42.23 -12.19
C ASP A 140 -36.84 42.19 -10.83
N THR A 141 -37.37 43.33 -10.35
CA THR A 141 -38.14 43.37 -9.10
C THR A 141 -39.51 42.71 -9.25
N GLU A 142 -40.15 42.84 -10.41
CA GLU A 142 -41.42 42.16 -10.71
C GLU A 142 -41.22 40.64 -10.74
N GLU A 143 -40.22 40.15 -11.47
CA GLU A 143 -39.86 38.73 -11.53
C GLU A 143 -39.49 38.18 -10.15
N ASN A 144 -38.69 38.93 -9.37
CA ASN A 144 -38.33 38.54 -8.02
C ASN A 144 -39.56 38.50 -7.08
N ASN A 145 -40.53 39.40 -7.24
CA ASN A 145 -41.78 39.33 -6.47
C ASN A 145 -42.58 38.08 -6.82
N GLU A 146 -42.69 37.73 -8.11
CA GLU A 146 -43.34 36.48 -8.54
C GLU A 146 -42.63 35.25 -7.97
N TYR A 147 -41.29 35.24 -8.00
CA TYR A 147 -40.49 34.19 -7.37
C TYR A 147 -40.73 34.11 -5.85
N LEU A 148 -40.77 35.24 -5.15
CA LEU A 148 -41.02 35.29 -3.71
C LEU A 148 -42.43 34.79 -3.34
N ASP A 149 -43.43 35.04 -4.18
CA ASP A 149 -44.77 34.49 -4.00
C ASP A 149 -44.80 32.97 -4.13
N VAL A 150 -44.05 32.41 -5.08
CA VAL A 150 -43.89 30.95 -5.22
C VAL A 150 -43.09 30.38 -4.06
N ALA A 151 -41.98 31.01 -3.71
CA ALA A 151 -41.11 30.59 -2.61
C ALA A 151 -41.86 30.60 -1.28
N THR A 152 -42.65 31.63 -0.99
CA THR A 152 -43.43 31.70 0.26
C THR A 152 -44.43 30.54 0.37
N LYS A 153 -45.01 30.09 -0.76
CA LYS A 153 -45.97 28.97 -0.79
C LYS A 153 -45.29 27.60 -0.65
N TYR A 154 -44.11 27.40 -1.26
CA TYR A 154 -43.52 26.07 -1.40
C TYR A 154 -42.16 25.87 -0.72
N ALA A 155 -41.45 26.92 -0.30
CA ALA A 155 -40.09 26.79 0.24
C ALA A 155 -40.05 25.97 1.53
N VAL A 156 -40.99 26.17 2.45
CA VAL A 156 -41.00 25.44 3.73
C VAL A 156 -41.28 23.94 3.52
N PRO A 157 -42.32 23.52 2.78
CA PRO A 157 -42.52 22.10 2.45
C PRO A 157 -41.34 21.47 1.70
N GLN A 158 -40.75 22.18 0.73
CA GLN A 158 -39.62 21.68 -0.04
C GLN A 158 -38.36 21.54 0.81
N TRP A 159 -38.09 22.50 1.70
CA TRP A 159 -36.99 22.42 2.65
C TRP A 159 -37.12 21.23 3.59
N ILE A 160 -38.31 20.98 4.12
CA ILE A 160 -38.59 19.83 4.99
C ILE A 160 -38.37 18.52 4.22
N HIS A 161 -38.85 18.44 2.97
CA HIS A 161 -38.64 17.27 2.12
C HIS A 161 -37.15 17.04 1.83
N GLY A 162 -36.41 18.08 1.44
CA GLY A 162 -34.97 18.00 1.21
C GLY A 162 -34.21 17.57 2.46
N LYS A 163 -34.57 18.10 3.65
CA LYS A 163 -33.99 17.67 4.92
C LYS A 163 -34.22 16.18 5.19
N LEU A 164 -35.42 15.67 4.92
CA LEU A 164 -35.73 14.25 5.10
C LEU A 164 -34.91 13.37 4.14
N GLN A 165 -34.76 13.77 2.88
CA GLN A 165 -33.94 13.05 1.90
C GLN A 165 -32.46 13.02 2.33
N VAL A 166 -31.91 14.16 2.76
CA VAL A 166 -30.53 14.24 3.24
C VAL A 166 -30.32 13.37 4.48
N SER A 167 -31.25 13.41 5.44
CA SER A 167 -31.19 12.58 6.64
C SER A 167 -31.23 11.08 6.30
N ALA A 168 -32.11 10.66 5.39
CA ALA A 168 -32.19 9.27 4.95
C ALA A 168 -30.90 8.83 4.22
N PHE A 169 -30.32 9.72 3.42
CA PHE A 169 -29.04 9.47 2.75
C PHE A 169 -27.89 9.32 3.75
N GLU A 170 -27.82 10.20 4.76
CA GLU A 170 -26.83 10.14 5.84
C GLU A 170 -26.93 8.82 6.62
N GLU A 171 -28.14 8.40 6.99
CA GLU A 171 -28.36 7.10 7.64
C GLU A 171 -27.91 5.93 6.78
N SER A 172 -28.13 5.99 5.46
CA SER A 172 -27.67 4.97 4.52
C SER A 172 -26.14 4.88 4.47
N LEU A 173 -25.45 6.02 4.47
CA LEU A 173 -24.00 6.10 4.50
C LEU A 173 -23.44 5.60 5.83
N ALA A 174 -24.07 5.96 6.95
CA ALA A 174 -23.69 5.49 8.28
C ALA A 174 -23.80 3.95 8.38
N LYS A 175 -24.86 3.36 7.80
CA LYS A 175 -25.02 1.89 7.72
C LYS A 175 -23.92 1.26 6.87
N LYS A 176 -23.61 1.80 5.68
CA LYS A 176 -22.52 1.31 4.83
C LYS A 176 -21.17 1.39 5.53
N ARG A 177 -20.87 2.49 6.22
CA ARG A 177 -19.64 2.66 7.01
C ARG A 177 -19.53 1.61 8.12
N LYS A 178 -20.62 1.36 8.85
CA LYS A 178 -20.64 0.35 9.92
C LYS A 178 -20.44 -1.06 9.37
N ALA A 179 -21.04 -1.37 8.23
CA ALA A 179 -20.86 -2.66 7.56
C ALA A 179 -19.39 -2.86 7.14
N LEU A 180 -18.78 -1.86 6.50
CA LEU A 180 -17.38 -1.91 6.09
C LEU A 180 -16.43 -2.02 7.30
N ALA A 181 -16.69 -1.28 8.38
CA ALA A 181 -15.89 -1.37 9.60
C ALA A 181 -15.94 -2.78 10.21
N LYS A 182 -17.12 -3.41 10.21
CA LYS A 182 -17.27 -4.80 10.67
C LYS A 182 -16.51 -5.78 9.77
N GLU A 183 -16.59 -5.60 8.46
CA GLU A 183 -15.84 -6.44 7.50
C GLU A 183 -14.33 -6.35 7.72
N VAL A 184 -13.80 -5.13 7.90
CA VAL A 184 -12.39 -4.91 8.23
C VAL A 184 -12.02 -5.60 9.54
N GLU A 185 -12.84 -5.48 10.58
CA GLU A 185 -12.61 -6.13 11.86
C GLU A 185 -12.62 -7.66 11.73
N ASP A 186 -13.55 -8.23 10.97
CA ASP A 186 -13.64 -9.67 10.73
C ASP A 186 -12.44 -10.20 9.92
N ILE A 187 -11.90 -9.41 8.98
CA ILE A 187 -10.63 -9.71 8.29
C ILE A 187 -9.46 -9.68 9.28
N GLN A 188 -9.36 -8.65 10.13
CA GLN A 188 -8.28 -8.54 11.12
C GLN A 188 -8.31 -9.68 12.14
N LYS A 189 -9.50 -10.08 12.61
CA LYS A 189 -9.66 -11.22 13.51
C LYS A 189 -9.18 -12.52 12.87
N ARG A 190 -9.58 -12.79 11.62
CA ARG A 190 -9.11 -13.97 10.87
C ARG A 190 -7.59 -13.97 10.74
N ARG A 191 -7.01 -12.87 10.26
CA ARG A 191 -5.54 -12.71 10.15
C ARG A 191 -4.83 -12.95 11.48
N LYS A 192 -5.36 -12.40 12.58
CA LYS A 192 -4.77 -12.59 13.90
C LYS A 192 -4.78 -14.06 14.33
N LEU A 193 -5.89 -14.77 14.14
CA LEU A 193 -6.00 -16.19 14.48
C LEU A 193 -5.06 -17.05 13.64
N ASP A 194 -5.02 -16.82 12.33
CA ASP A 194 -4.14 -17.54 11.40
C ASP A 194 -2.68 -17.32 11.76
N GLN A 195 -2.28 -16.06 12.00
CA GLN A 195 -0.93 -15.73 12.43
C GLN A 195 -0.62 -16.41 13.77
N MET A 196 -1.46 -16.28 14.80
CA MET A 196 -1.23 -16.93 16.10
C MET A 196 -1.04 -18.45 15.98
N SER A 197 -1.79 -19.11 15.09
CA SER A 197 -1.62 -20.53 14.78
C SER A 197 -0.23 -20.81 14.20
N HIS A 198 0.17 -20.11 13.13
CA HIS A 198 1.50 -20.27 12.52
C HIS A 198 2.63 -19.91 13.48
N GLY A 199 2.47 -18.89 14.33
CA GLY A 199 3.45 -18.54 15.35
C GLY A 199 3.63 -19.62 16.42
N ASN A 200 2.58 -20.37 16.77
CA ASN A 200 2.72 -21.53 17.65
C ASN A 200 3.53 -22.64 16.99
N VAL A 201 3.29 -22.91 15.70
CA VAL A 201 4.05 -23.88 14.92
C VAL A 201 5.52 -23.46 14.82
N LEU A 202 5.80 -22.21 14.49
CA LEU A 202 7.17 -21.68 14.40
C LEU A 202 7.91 -21.79 15.73
N ARG A 203 7.25 -21.46 16.85
CA ARG A 203 7.83 -21.68 18.19
C ARG A 203 8.10 -23.14 18.49
N SER A 204 7.28 -24.06 17.99
CA SER A 204 7.50 -25.50 18.15
C SER A 204 8.70 -25.97 17.35
N LEU A 205 8.76 -25.60 16.07
CA LEU A 205 9.88 -25.91 15.18
C LEU A 205 11.19 -25.34 15.71
N HIS A 206 11.17 -24.13 16.27
CA HIS A 206 12.36 -23.52 16.85
C HIS A 206 12.86 -24.27 18.09
N ARG A 207 11.96 -24.79 18.94
CA ARG A 207 12.36 -25.64 20.07
C ARG A 207 12.94 -26.97 19.59
N GLU A 208 12.31 -27.60 18.61
CA GLU A 208 12.80 -28.83 17.99
C GLU A 208 14.17 -28.62 17.35
N GLN A 209 14.39 -27.49 16.68
CA GLN A 209 15.70 -27.11 16.14
C GLN A 209 16.75 -27.01 17.25
N MET A 210 16.46 -26.29 18.34
CA MET A 210 17.40 -26.19 19.47
C MET A 210 17.69 -27.55 20.11
N GLU A 211 16.68 -28.42 20.20
CA GLU A 211 16.83 -29.78 20.71
C GLU A 211 17.75 -30.61 19.81
N PHE A 212 17.58 -30.55 18.49
CA PHE A 212 18.48 -31.21 17.55
C PHE A 212 19.90 -30.65 17.60
N GLU A 213 20.05 -29.33 17.72
CA GLU A 213 21.38 -28.70 17.88
C GLU A 213 22.06 -29.17 19.17
N SER A 214 21.33 -29.24 20.28
CA SER A 214 21.85 -29.75 21.56
C SER A 214 22.21 -31.24 21.48
N ASN A 215 21.33 -32.06 20.91
CA ASN A 215 21.56 -33.49 20.77
C ASN A 215 22.76 -33.80 19.86
N ASN A 216 22.91 -33.05 18.76
CA ASN A 216 24.07 -33.16 17.88
C ASN A 216 25.35 -32.75 18.63
N PHE A 217 25.32 -31.64 19.37
CA PHE A 217 26.47 -31.22 20.17
C PHE A 217 26.87 -32.24 21.24
N GLU A 218 25.90 -32.81 21.97
CA GLU A 218 26.16 -33.87 22.96
C GLU A 218 26.74 -35.13 22.32
N THR A 219 26.22 -35.52 21.15
CA THR A 219 26.70 -36.69 20.40
C THR A 219 28.12 -36.47 19.89
N GLU A 220 28.41 -35.29 19.32
CA GLU A 220 29.77 -34.92 18.87
C GLU A 220 30.75 -34.87 20.05
N SER A 221 30.34 -34.34 21.20
CA SER A 221 31.16 -34.30 22.40
C SER A 221 31.47 -35.70 22.93
N ALA A 222 30.46 -36.58 23.00
CA ALA A 222 30.64 -37.97 23.42
C ALA A 222 31.54 -38.75 22.45
N ALA A 223 31.36 -38.57 21.14
CA ALA A 223 32.22 -39.17 20.11
C ALA A 223 33.68 -38.71 20.28
N MET A 224 33.90 -37.40 20.47
CA MET A 224 35.24 -36.85 20.69
C MET A 224 35.90 -37.39 21.96
N ALA A 225 35.14 -37.57 23.05
CA ALA A 225 35.64 -38.17 24.28
C ALA A 225 36.03 -39.65 24.08
N MET A 226 35.20 -40.44 23.39
CA MET A 226 35.51 -41.82 23.05
C MET A 226 36.75 -41.92 22.16
N GLU A 227 36.88 -41.08 21.14
CA GLU A 227 38.08 -41.01 20.29
C GLU A 227 39.34 -40.65 21.08
N ALA A 228 39.23 -39.77 22.08
CA ALA A 228 40.37 -39.42 22.95
C ALA A 228 40.79 -40.61 23.82
N ASP A 229 39.83 -41.35 24.38
CA ASP A 229 40.10 -42.58 25.13
C ASP A 229 40.71 -43.68 24.25
N LEU A 230 40.20 -43.86 23.02
CA LEU A 230 40.78 -44.79 22.05
C LEU A 230 42.22 -44.38 21.67
N ARG A 231 42.50 -43.09 21.45
CA ARG A 231 43.86 -42.56 21.24
C ARG A 231 44.79 -42.89 22.42
N ARG A 232 44.32 -42.69 23.64
CA ARG A 232 45.08 -43.01 24.86
C ARG A 232 45.36 -44.50 24.97
N LEU A 233 44.38 -45.36 24.71
CA LEU A 233 44.55 -46.81 24.71
C LEU A 233 45.54 -47.27 23.64
N ARG A 234 45.48 -46.70 22.42
CA ARG A 234 46.47 -46.95 21.35
C ARG A 234 47.89 -46.61 21.81
N GLN A 235 48.09 -45.46 22.45
CA GLN A 235 49.39 -45.04 22.97
C GLN A 235 49.92 -45.99 24.07
N VAL A 236 49.05 -46.47 24.97
CA VAL A 236 49.44 -47.44 26.01
C VAL A 236 49.85 -48.78 25.39
N LEU A 237 49.12 -49.27 24.39
CA LEU A 237 49.44 -50.49 23.63
C LEU A 237 50.75 -50.37 22.84
N GLU A 238 51.09 -49.19 22.32
CA GLU A 238 52.39 -48.94 21.70
C GLU A 238 53.55 -48.92 22.70
N SER A 239 53.34 -48.39 23.90
CA SER A 239 54.37 -48.34 24.94
C SER A 239 54.67 -49.69 25.61
N LYS A 240 53.76 -50.67 25.54
CA LYS A 240 53.88 -51.99 26.19
C LYS A 240 53.67 -53.13 25.17
N PRO A 241 54.70 -53.57 24.45
CA PRO A 241 54.59 -54.57 23.38
C PRO A 241 54.12 -55.95 23.87
N GLU A 242 54.33 -56.29 25.15
CA GLU A 242 53.92 -57.57 25.75
C GLU A 242 52.40 -57.73 25.89
N MET A 243 51.64 -56.63 25.91
CA MET A 243 50.17 -56.67 25.88
C MET A 243 49.61 -56.74 24.46
N LYS A 244 50.40 -56.34 23.46
CA LYS A 244 50.04 -56.37 22.03
C LYS A 244 49.84 -57.79 21.52
N GLU A 245 50.60 -58.74 22.06
CA GLU A 245 50.57 -60.17 21.68
C GLU A 245 49.34 -60.93 22.21
N LYS A 246 48.66 -60.37 23.23
CA LYS A 246 47.44 -60.96 23.84
C LYS A 246 46.14 -60.39 23.27
N VAL A 247 46.20 -59.32 22.48
CA VAL A 247 45.02 -58.67 21.91
C VAL A 247 44.72 -59.30 20.53
N PRO A 248 43.47 -59.71 20.25
CA PRO A 248 43.09 -60.24 18.95
C PRO A 248 43.37 -59.23 17.83
N VAL A 249 43.99 -59.68 16.73
CA VAL A 249 44.37 -58.83 15.59
C VAL A 249 43.16 -58.08 15.00
N SER A 250 41.97 -58.69 15.02
CA SER A 250 40.73 -58.08 14.54
C SER A 250 40.33 -56.82 15.30
N LEU A 251 40.63 -56.75 16.60
CA LEU A 251 40.33 -55.59 17.46
C LEU A 251 41.32 -54.44 17.22
N MET A 252 42.55 -54.75 16.85
CA MET A 252 43.56 -53.74 16.47
C MET A 252 43.24 -53.10 15.13
N GLU A 253 42.76 -53.90 14.18
CA GLU A 253 42.39 -53.43 12.84
C GLU A 253 41.17 -52.50 12.91
N SER A 254 40.13 -52.88 13.67
CA SER A 254 38.96 -52.03 13.92
C SER A 254 39.29 -50.74 14.67
N LEU A 255 40.27 -50.76 15.58
CA LEU A 255 40.72 -49.57 16.30
C LEU A 255 41.38 -48.55 15.35
N SER A 256 42.17 -49.04 14.39
CA SER A 256 42.79 -48.20 13.37
C SER A 256 41.77 -47.63 12.39
N GLU A 257 40.76 -48.42 12.01
CA GLU A 257 39.70 -48.01 11.10
C GLU A 257 38.80 -46.90 11.68
N VAL A 258 38.51 -46.96 12.98
CA VAL A 258 37.71 -45.95 13.68
C VAL A 258 38.48 -44.63 13.90
N LEU A 259 39.79 -44.71 14.16
CA LEU A 259 40.62 -43.53 14.47
C LEU A 259 41.19 -42.81 13.26
N ASP A 260 41.59 -43.56 12.23
CA ASP A 260 42.21 -43.00 11.04
C ASP A 260 41.14 -42.64 9.97
N GLY A 261 39.86 -42.83 10.32
CA GLY A 261 38.69 -42.68 9.45
C GLY A 261 38.55 -43.89 8.52
N ALA A 262 37.30 -44.33 8.28
CA ALA A 262 37.04 -45.37 7.30
C ALA A 262 37.73 -45.01 5.98
N LYS A 263 38.68 -45.84 5.53
CA LYS A 263 39.12 -45.78 4.14
C LYS A 263 37.86 -45.88 3.29
N PRO A 264 37.67 -44.99 2.29
CA PRO A 264 36.50 -45.04 1.44
C PRO A 264 36.46 -46.45 0.86
N THR A 265 35.48 -47.23 1.29
CA THR A 265 35.23 -48.54 0.73
C THR A 265 34.56 -48.23 -0.60
N ASP A 266 35.32 -48.37 -1.68
CA ASP A 266 34.83 -48.38 -3.04
C ASP A 266 33.83 -49.54 -3.16
N GLN A 267 32.57 -49.31 -2.81
CA GLN A 267 31.45 -50.07 -3.33
C GLN A 267 30.85 -49.28 -4.48
N GLU A 268 31.54 -49.38 -5.62
CA GLU A 268 30.91 -49.22 -6.92
C GLU A 268 29.72 -50.18 -7.04
N GLY A 269 28.59 -49.63 -7.50
CA GLY A 269 27.60 -50.40 -8.26
C GLY A 269 26.32 -50.77 -7.52
N SER A 270 25.36 -49.85 -7.50
CA SER A 270 23.98 -50.23 -7.87
C SER A 270 23.28 -49.09 -8.59
N PRO A 271 22.50 -49.41 -9.65
CA PRO A 271 22.10 -48.44 -10.65
C PRO A 271 20.89 -47.62 -10.20
N SER A 272 20.93 -46.35 -10.58
CA SER A 272 19.79 -45.44 -10.67
C SER A 272 18.56 -46.15 -11.26
N THR A 273 17.48 -46.15 -10.50
CA THR A 273 16.13 -46.38 -11.05
C THR A 273 15.30 -45.13 -10.77
N THR A 274 14.86 -44.60 -11.90
CA THR A 274 13.78 -43.67 -12.27
C THR A 274 12.82 -43.19 -11.19
#